data_AF-A0A1V9V9A7-F1
#
_entry.id   AF-A0A1V9V9A7-F1
#
_cell.length_a   1.000
_cell.length_b   1.000
_cell.length_c   1.000
_cell.angle_alpha   90.00
_cell.angle_beta   90.00
_cell.angle_gamma   90.00
#
_symmetry.space_group_name_H-M   'P 1'
#
loop_
_entity.id
_entity.type
_entity.pdbx_description
1 polymer ?
#
loop_
_entity_poly.entity_id
_entity_poly.type
_entity_poly.pdbx_seq_one_letter_code
_entity_poly.pdbx_strand_id
1 'polypeptide(L)' 'MNKVFIIAEAGVNHNGSIELAKKLIDVAVEAKVDAVKFQTFKAENLVSKNAQKADYQKETTNKEESQFDMIKKLEL' A
#
# COMPACT_ATOMS: atom_id res chain seq x y z
N MET A 1 1.05 -33.80 4.97
CA MET A 1 1.25 -32.41 5.44
C MET A 1 0.81 -31.48 4.31
N ASN A 2 0.00 -30.46 4.62
CA ASN A 2 -0.33 -29.43 3.63
C ASN A 2 0.87 -28.47 3.50
N LYS A 3 1.19 -28.08 2.26
CA LYS A 3 2.21 -27.07 1.98
C LYS A 3 1.80 -25.74 2.64
N VAL A 4 2.75 -25.03 3.25
CA VAL A 4 2.54 -23.65 3.71
C VAL A 4 2.29 -22.75 2.50
N PHE A 5 1.20 -21.99 2.53
CA PHE A 5 0.86 -21.03 1.50
C PHE A 5 1.44 -19.66 1.85
N ILE A 6 2.31 -19.13 1.01
CA ILE A 6 3.04 -17.87 1.25
C ILE A 6 2.41 -16.75 0.43
N ILE A 7 2.02 -15.68 1.12
CA ILE A 7 1.47 -14.46 0.52
C ILE A 7 2.49 -13.33 0.70
N ALA A 8 2.97 -12.76 -0.40
CA ALA A 8 3.71 -11.50 -0.38
C ALA A 8 2.73 -10.33 -0.27
N GLU A 9 2.75 -9.61 0.85
CA GLU A 9 1.94 -8.40 1.03
C GLU A 9 2.64 -7.21 0.35
N ALA A 10 2.15 -6.83 -0.84
CA ALA A 10 2.55 -5.60 -1.52
C ALA A 10 1.87 -4.37 -0.90
N GLY A 11 0.65 -4.53 -0.38
CA GLY A 11 -0.09 -3.45 0.27
C GLY A 11 -0.25 -2.24 -0.63
N VAL A 12 0.22 -1.08 -0.17
CA VAL A 12 0.25 0.21 -0.89
C VAL A 12 1.63 0.58 -1.43
N ASN A 13 2.60 -0.34 -1.42
CA ASN A 13 4.00 -0.07 -1.79
C ASN A 13 4.19 0.23 -3.29
N HIS A 14 3.12 0.16 -4.08
CA HIS A 14 3.08 0.66 -5.46
C HIS A 14 3.07 2.20 -5.54
N ASN A 15 2.86 2.91 -4.42
CA ASN A 15 2.92 4.38 -4.35
C ASN A 15 2.05 5.09 -5.41
N GLY A 16 0.86 4.56 -5.69
CA GLY A 16 -0.04 5.08 -6.73
C GLY A 16 0.40 4.84 -8.18
N SER A 17 1.46 4.05 -8.41
CA SER A 17 1.99 3.75 -9.73
C SER A 17 1.64 2.33 -10.18
N ILE A 18 0.88 2.21 -11.27
CA ILE A 18 0.57 0.91 -11.88
C ILE A 18 1.83 0.17 -12.38
N GLU A 19 2.82 0.93 -12.85
CA GLU A 19 4.09 0.37 -13.31
C GLU A 19 4.91 -0.20 -12.14
N LEU A 20 4.90 0.46 -10.97
CA LEU A 20 5.53 -0.10 -9.77
C LEU A 20 4.75 -1.31 -9.24
N ALA A 21 3.41 -1.31 -9.33
CA ALA A 21 2.60 -2.47 -8.97
C ALA A 21 2.96 -3.71 -9.80
N LYS A 22 3.18 -3.56 -11.12
CA LYS A 22 3.65 -4.66 -11.99
C LYS A 22 5.03 -5.17 -11.57
N LYS A 23 5.98 -4.27 -11.27
CA LYS A 23 7.31 -4.66 -10.78
C LYS A 23 7.26 -5.43 -9.45
N LEU A 24 6.32 -5.09 -8.56
CA LEU A 24 6.11 -5.83 -7.32
C LEU A 24 5.62 -7.26 -7.58
N ILE A 25 4.82 -7.46 -8.62
CA ILE A 25 4.40 -8.80 -9.07
C ILE A 25 5.62 -9.58 -9.61
N ASP A 26 6.45 -8.94 -10.44
CA ASP A 26 7.66 -9.57 -10.99
C ASP A 26 8.58 -10.10 -9.87
N VAL A 27 8.86 -9.27 -8.86
CA VAL A 27 9.68 -9.67 -7.70
C VAL A 27 9.01 -10.77 -6.88
N ALA A 28 7.68 -10.75 -6.71
CA ALA A 28 6.97 -11.82 -6.02
C ALA A 28 7.09 -13.18 -6.76
N VAL A 29 7.02 -13.15 -8.10
CA VAL A 29 7.24 -14.34 -8.94
C VAL A 29 8.68 -14.86 -8.78
N GLU A 30 9.68 -13.98 -8.83
CA GLU A 30 11.08 -14.33 -8.61
C GLU A 30 11.32 -14.95 -7.22
N ALA A 31 10.62 -14.45 -6.19
CA ALA A 31 10.66 -14.98 -4.84
C ALA A 31 9.91 -16.31 -4.65
N LYS A 32 9.20 -16.80 -5.68
CA LYS A 32 8.45 -18.09 -5.67
C LYS A 32 7.38 -18.19 -4.58
N VAL A 33 6.73 -17.07 -4.26
CA VAL A 33 5.56 -17.06 -3.36
C VAL A 33 4.33 -17.62 -4.08
N ASP A 34 3.31 -18.04 -3.32
CA ASP A 34 2.09 -18.61 -3.88
C ASP A 34 1.08 -17.52 -4.32
N ALA A 35 1.10 -16.35 -3.67
CA ALA A 35 0.30 -15.20 -4.05
C ALA A 35 0.96 -13.86 -3.68
N VAL A 36 0.54 -12.80 -4.37
CA VAL A 36 0.82 -11.41 -4.01
C VAL A 36 -0.49 -10.69 -3.67
N LYS A 37 -0.52 -9.93 -2.59
CA LYS A 37 -1.72 -9.23 -2.10
C LYS A 37 -1.52 -7.72 -2.13
N PHE A 38 -2.48 -7.02 -2.71
CA PHE A 38 -2.58 -5.56 -2.75
C PHE A 38 -3.74 -5.08 -1.86
N GLN A 39 -3.68 -3.82 -1.43
CA GLN A 39 -4.78 -3.18 -0.72
C GLN A 39 -5.59 -2.33 -1.69
N THR A 40 -6.89 -2.59 -1.80
CA THR A 40 -7.82 -1.76 -2.56
C THR A 40 -8.70 -0.98 -1.59
N PHE A 41 -8.82 0.33 -1.82
CA PHE A 41 -9.67 1.19 -1.03
C PHE A 41 -10.02 2.45 -1.83
N LYS A 42 -11.08 3.13 -1.39
CA LYS A 42 -11.31 4.54 -1.70
C LYS A 42 -11.10 5.32 -0.41
N ALA A 43 -10.21 6.30 -0.41
CA ALA A 43 -9.85 7.10 0.76
C ALA A 43 -11.09 7.74 1.41
N GLU A 44 -12.05 8.17 0.59
CA GLU A 44 -13.36 8.72 1.02
C GLU A 44 -14.22 7.75 1.83
N ASN A 45 -14.02 6.44 1.66
CA ASN A 45 -14.75 5.40 2.38
C ASN A 45 -13.94 4.84 3.57
N LEU A 46 -12.65 5.17 3.68
CA LEU A 46 -11.74 4.56 4.65
C LEU A 46 -11.34 5.51 5.77
N VAL A 47 -11.19 6.81 5.47
CA VAL A 47 -10.63 7.77 6.43
C VAL A 47 -11.36 9.11 6.40
N SER A 48 -11.47 9.74 7.57
CA SER A 48 -11.97 11.12 7.67
C SER A 48 -10.99 12.11 7.02
N LYS A 49 -11.52 13.13 6.35
CA LYS A 49 -10.73 14.24 5.77
C LYS A 49 -9.83 14.94 6.79
N ASN A 50 -10.22 14.93 8.06
CA ASN A 50 -9.49 15.59 9.14
C ASN A 50 -8.64 14.61 9.97
N ALA A 51 -8.50 13.36 9.53
CA ALA A 51 -7.68 12.39 10.24
C ALA A 51 -6.21 12.86 10.25
N GLN A 52 -5.65 12.89 11.44
CA GLN A 52 -4.24 13.20 11.62
C GLN A 52 -3.39 12.01 11.18
N LYS A 53 -2.22 12.30 10.62
CA LYS A 53 -1.22 11.29 10.33
C LYS A 53 -0.65 10.69 11.61
N ALA A 54 -0.11 9.48 11.52
CA ALA A 54 0.69 8.93 12.60
C ALA A 54 1.97 9.76 12.79
N ASP A 55 2.55 9.76 13.99
CA ASP A 55 3.66 10.66 14.33
C ASP A 55 4.89 10.45 13.43
N TYR A 56 5.25 9.19 13.13
CA TYR A 56 6.34 8.89 12.20
C TYR A 56 6.08 9.44 10.78
N GLN A 57 4.83 9.53 10.34
CA GLN A 57 4.45 10.09 9.04
C GLN A 57 4.51 11.62 9.06
N LYS A 58 4.31 12.26 10.21
CA LYS A 58 4.56 13.71 10.34
C LYS A 58 6.06 14.01 10.27
N GLU A 59 6.92 13.10 10.72
CA GLU A 59 8.37 13.28 10.66
C GLU A 59 8.96 12.99 9.28
N THR A 60 8.40 12.02 8.56
CA THR A 60 8.97 11.52 7.29
C THR A 60 8.30 12.05 6.03
N THR A 61 7.11 12.65 6.13
CA THR A 61 6.38 13.23 4.99
C THR A 61 5.93 14.65 5.30
N ASN A 62 5.31 15.33 4.31
CA ASN A 62 4.91 16.73 4.45
C ASN A 62 3.96 16.93 5.65
N LYS A 63 4.39 17.68 6.67
CA LYS A 63 3.65 17.88 7.93
C LYS A 63 2.25 18.48 7.75
N GLU A 64 2.07 19.30 6.72
CA GLU A 64 0.81 20.00 6.44
C GLU A 64 -0.20 19.12 5.68
N GLU A 65 0.20 17.93 5.23
CA GLU A 65 -0.69 17.00 4.52
C GLU A 65 -1.54 16.18 5.49
N SER A 66 -2.85 16.08 5.22
CA SER A 66 -3.75 15.22 5.99
C SER A 66 -3.50 13.74 5.71
N GLN A 67 -3.96 12.85 6.61
CA GLN A 67 -3.92 11.40 6.34
C GLN A 67 -4.74 11.05 5.09
N PHE A 68 -5.86 11.76 4.88
CA PHE A 68 -6.72 11.58 3.72
C PHE A 68 -5.98 11.87 2.42
N ASP A 69 -5.33 13.03 2.31
CA ASP A 69 -4.62 13.45 1.12
C ASP A 69 -3.44 12.51 0.80
N MET A 70 -2.75 12.05 1.84
CA MET A 70 -1.64 11.12 1.71
C MET A 70 -2.10 9.78 1.13
N ILE A 71 -3.13 9.14 1.70
CA ILE A 71 -3.57 7.82 1.21
C ILE A 71 -4.37 7.92 -0.10
N LYS A 72 -4.95 9.08 -0.42
CA LYS A 72 -5.63 9.31 -1.69
C LYS A 72 -4.69 9.12 -2.87
N LYS A 73 -3.41 9.49 -2.71
CA LYS A 73 -2.36 9.29 -3.71
C LYS A 73 -1.97 7.82 -3.91
N LEU A 74 -2.36 6.95 -2.98
CA LEU A 74 -2.05 5.53 -3.00
C LEU A 74 -3.19 4.69 -3.57
N GLU A 75 -4.28 5.31 -4.06
CA GLU A 75 -5.30 4.60 -4.82
C GLU A 75 -4.76 4.13 -6.19
N LEU A 76 -5.32 3.04 -6.71
CA LEU A 76 -5.14 2.55 -8.09
C LEU A 76 -6.50 2.21 -8.70
#